data_AF-A0A961CBL6-F1
#
_entry.id   AF-A0A961CBL6-F1
#
_cell.length_a   1.000
_cell.length_b   1.000
_cell.length_c   1.000
_cell.angle_alpha   90.00
_cell.angle_beta   90.00
_cell.angle_gamma   90.00
#
_symmetry.space_group_name_H-M   'P 1'
#
loop_
_entity.id
_entity.type
_entity.pdbx_description
1 polymer ?
#
loop_
_entity_poly.entity_id
_entity_poly.type
_entity_poly.pdbx_seq_one_letter_code
_entity_poly.pdbx_strand_id
1 'polypeptide(L)'
;MAAERHDVATLEIDGTDVRLRYADVVVVRRPESDVADWEAIVVPLAEPTFAHGAYTLSFTTLEGRRFAGPALLVRSVEGTSVFRGAGELVER
;
A
#
# COMPACT_ATOMS: atom_id res chain seq x y z
N MET A 1 -13.40 -8.07 -14.17
CA MET A 1 -12.29 -7.38 -13.47
C MET A 1 -12.88 -6.16 -12.80
N ALA A 2 -12.79 -6.09 -11.48
CA ALA A 2 -13.22 -4.94 -10.69
C ALA A 2 -11.99 -4.33 -10.01
N ALA A 3 -11.86 -3.01 -10.10
CA ALA A 3 -10.83 -2.24 -9.42
C ALA A 3 -11.51 -1.41 -8.33
N GLU A 4 -11.02 -1.55 -7.10
CA GLU A 4 -11.49 -0.81 -5.93
C GLU A 4 -10.37 0.09 -5.44
N ARG A 5 -10.67 1.37 -5.19
CA ARG A 5 -9.74 2.32 -4.59
C ARG A 5 -10.17 2.56 -3.15
N HIS A 6 -9.23 2.48 -2.22
CA HIS A 6 -9.44 2.76 -0.81
C HIS A 6 -8.49 3.86 -0.36
N ASP A 7 -9.03 4.88 0.29
CA ASP A 7 -8.22 5.88 0.96
C ASP A 7 -7.65 5.29 2.25
N VAL A 8 -6.37 5.54 2.52
CA VAL A 8 -5.65 4.96 3.66
C VAL A 8 -5.64 5.94 4.84
N ALA A 9 -6.13 5.49 5.99
CA ALA A 9 -6.17 6.21 7.25
C ALA A 9 -4.84 6.10 8.01
N THR A 10 -4.28 4.90 8.10
CA THR A 10 -3.02 4.61 8.80
C THR A 10 -2.16 3.67 7.97
N LEU A 11 -0.84 3.83 8.05
CA LEU A 11 0.12 3.01 7.33
C LEU A 11 1.31 2.67 8.22
N GLU A 12 1.66 1.38 8.23
CA GLU A 12 2.92 0.85 8.74
C GLU A 12 3.71 0.26 7.56
N ILE A 13 5.01 0.57 7.51
CA ILE A 13 5.96 -0.05 6.58
C ILE A 13 7.02 -0.77 7.41
N ASP A 14 7.16 -2.09 7.23
CA ASP A 14 8.02 -2.96 8.02
C ASP A 14 7.81 -2.79 9.54
N GLY A 15 6.54 -2.63 9.95
CA GLY A 15 6.14 -2.40 11.35
C GLY A 15 6.49 -1.01 11.89
N THR A 16 6.95 -0.08 11.04
CA THR A 16 7.18 1.31 11.42
C THR A 16 6.03 2.18 10.96
N ASP A 17 5.42 2.91 11.90
CA ASP A 17 4.36 3.88 11.61
C ASP A 17 4.86 4.98 10.66
N VAL A 18 4.13 5.16 9.56
CA VAL A 18 4.37 6.23 8.60
C VAL A 18 3.27 7.27 8.75
N ARG A 19 3.63 8.46 9.25
CA ARG A 19 2.69 9.58 9.31
C ARG A 19 2.37 10.02 7.89
N LEU A 20 1.09 9.99 7.51
CA LEU A 20 0.61 10.28 6.16
C LEU A 20 0.20 11.74 6.01
N ARG A 21 0.55 12.34 4.88
CA ARG A 21 -0.19 13.47 4.31
C ARG A 21 -1.36 12.96 3.48
N TYR A 22 -1.11 11.89 2.72
CA TYR A 22 -2.08 11.21 1.87
C TYR A 22 -1.58 9.80 1.57
N ALA A 23 -2.51 8.84 1.46
CA ALA A 23 -2.23 7.58 0.80
C ALA A 23 -3.53 6.95 0.28
N ASP A 24 -3.40 6.16 -0.76
CA ASP A 24 -4.46 5.28 -1.24
C ASP A 24 -3.89 3.91 -1.63
N VAL A 25 -4.80 2.96 -1.81
CA VAL A 25 -4.50 1.68 -2.43
C VAL A 25 -5.55 1.38 -3.48
N VAL A 26 -5.10 0.87 -4.63
CA VAL A 26 -5.97 0.28 -5.65
C VAL A 26 -5.80 -1.23 -5.57
N VAL A 27 -6.91 -1.95 -5.43
CA VAL A 27 -6.97 -3.41 -5.41
C VAL A 27 -7.75 -3.89 -6.64
N VAL A 28 -7.16 -4.78 -7.41
CA VAL A 28 -7.74 -5.37 -8.61
C VAL A 28 -7.89 -6.86 -8.40
N ARG A 29 -9.14 -7.33 -8.41
CA ARG A 29 -9.47 -8.76 -8.31
C ARG A 29 -9.79 -9.31 -9.69
N ARG A 30 -9.10 -10.40 -10.05
CA ARG A 30 -9.27 -11.11 -11.31
C ARG A 30 -10.11 -12.36 -11.09
N PRO A 31 -11.14 -12.64 -11.91
CA PRO A 31 -11.95 -13.85 -11.78
C PRO A 31 -11.14 -15.16 -11.82
N GLU A 32 -9.99 -15.14 -12.50
CA GLU A 32 -9.12 -16.30 -12.72
C GLU A 32 -8.02 -16.50 -11.65
N SER A 33 -7.95 -15.63 -10.63
CA SER A 33 -6.92 -15.67 -9.59
C SER A 33 -7.49 -15.29 -8.22
N ASP A 34 -7.18 -16.10 -7.22
CA ASP A 34 -7.50 -15.79 -5.82
C ASP A 34 -6.59 -14.69 -5.24
N VAL A 35 -5.45 -14.43 -5.89
CA VAL A 35 -4.54 -13.34 -5.53
C VAL A 35 -4.99 -12.06 -6.22
N ALA A 36 -5.18 -11.01 -5.42
CA ALA A 36 -5.45 -9.67 -5.92
C ALA A 36 -4.15 -8.96 -6.31
N ASP A 37 -4.16 -8.26 -7.45
CA ASP A 37 -3.12 -7.28 -7.74
C ASP A 37 -3.43 -6.01 -6.95
N TRP A 38 -2.41 -5.35 -6.41
CA TRP A 38 -2.64 -4.09 -5.70
C TRP A 38 -1.45 -3.14 -5.82
N GLU A 39 -1.72 -1.85 -5.72
CA GLU A 39 -0.73 -0.78 -5.76
C GLU A 39 -1.11 0.29 -4.75
N ALA A 40 -0.15 0.79 -3.98
CA ALA A 40 -0.34 1.84 -3.00
C ALA A 40 0.49 3.08 -3.35
N ILE A 41 -0.15 4.24 -3.35
CA ILE A 41 0.51 5.54 -3.46
C ILE A 41 0.60 6.13 -2.06
N VAL A 42 1.82 6.47 -1.65
CA VAL A 42 2.10 6.95 -0.29
C VAL A 42 2.80 8.30 -0.36
N VAL A 43 2.17 9.30 0.26
CA VAL A 43 2.73 10.64 0.46
C VAL A 43 2.84 10.88 1.97
N PRO A 44 4.03 10.63 2.57
CA PRO A 44 4.26 10.84 3.99
C PRO A 44 4.29 12.34 4.36
N LEU A 45 3.99 12.63 5.63
CA LEU A 45 3.93 13.97 6.20
C LEU A 45 5.31 14.60 6.36
N ALA A 46 6.26 13.80 6.84
CA ALA A 46 7.69 14.08 6.75
C ALA A 46 8.27 13.34 5.54
N GLU A 47 9.50 13.61 5.12
CA GLU A 47 10.17 12.92 4.01
C GLU A 47 11.04 11.75 4.53
N PRO A 48 10.47 10.56 4.87
CA PRO A 48 11.29 9.37 4.91
C PRO A 48 11.73 9.06 3.47
N THR A 49 13.04 8.96 3.25
CA THR A 49 13.55 8.37 2.02
C THR A 49 13.49 6.84 2.18
N PHE A 50 12.57 6.19 1.47
CA PHE A 50 12.56 4.75 1.36
C PHE A 50 13.61 4.30 0.34
N ALA A 51 14.43 3.31 0.69
CA ALA A 51 15.34 2.68 -0.26
C ALA A 51 14.54 1.86 -1.28
N HIS A 52 15.06 1.68 -2.49
CA HIS A 52 14.46 0.72 -3.42
C HIS A 52 14.59 -0.70 -2.84
N GLY A 53 13.48 -1.41 -2.73
CA GLY A 53 13.47 -2.72 -2.10
C GLY A 53 12.09 -3.30 -1.84
N ALA A 54 12.08 -4.46 -1.19
CA ALA A 54 10.89 -5.13 -0.70
C ALA A 54 10.54 -4.65 0.71
N TYR A 55 9.24 -4.56 0.95
CA TYR A 55 8.63 -4.04 2.17
C TYR A 55 7.40 -4.86 2.52
N THR A 56 7.04 -4.86 3.80
CA THR A 56 5.72 -5.29 4.27
C THR A 56 4.89 -4.07 4.60
N LEU A 57 3.74 -3.92 3.93
CA LEU A 57 2.81 -2.84 4.23
C LEU A 57 1.67 -3.41 5.09
N SER A 58 1.30 -2.68 6.13
CA SER A 58 0.05 -2.88 6.86
C SER A 58 -0.69 -1.55 6.91
N PHE A 59 -1.97 -1.53 6.57
CA PHE A 59 -2.72 -0.28 6.51
C PHE A 59 -4.19 -0.46 6.91
N THR A 60 -4.78 0.62 7.42
CA THR A 60 -6.22 0.72 7.68
C THR A 60 -6.82 1.71 6.69
N THR A 61 -7.92 1.35 6.04
CA THR A 61 -8.65 2.27 5.14
C THR A 61 -9.51 3.25 5.94
N LEU A 62 -9.99 4.33 5.32
CA LEU A 62 -10.94 5.25 5.96
C LEU A 62 -12.27 4.57 6.33
N GLU A 63 -12.64 3.48 5.66
CA GLU A 63 -13.80 2.65 6.01
C GLU A 63 -13.52 1.69 7.19
N GLY A 64 -12.29 1.69 7.72
CA GLY A 64 -11.89 0.89 8.88
C GLY A 64 -11.43 -0.53 8.55
N ARG A 65 -11.30 -0.90 7.26
CA ARG A 65 -10.79 -2.22 6.84
C ARG A 65 -9.28 -2.25 7.02
N ARG A 66 -8.74 -3.39 7.48
CA ARG A 66 -7.30 -3.55 7.69
C ARG A 66 -6.73 -4.55 6.71
N PHE A 67 -5.62 -4.20 6.11
CA PHE A 67 -4.92 -5.05 5.16
C PHE A 67 -3.45 -5.15 5.49
N ALA A 68 -2.84 -6.26 5.10
CA ALA A 68 -1.40 -6.44 5.14
C ALA A 68 -0.91 -7.25 3.95
N GLY A 69 0.24 -6.90 3.39
CA GLY A 69 0.84 -7.66 2.29
C GLY A 69 2.27 -7.22 1.94
N PRO A 70 3.04 -8.10 1.27
CA PRO A 70 4.35 -7.75 0.76
C PRO A 70 4.24 -6.83 -0.46
N ALA A 71 5.13 -5.85 -0.56
CA ALA A 71 5.19 -4.92 -1.68
C ALA A 71 6.65 -4.60 -2.07
N LEU A 72 6.81 -4.12 -3.30
CA LEU A 72 8.07 -3.57 -3.81
C LEU A 72 7.91 -2.08 -4.03
N LEU A 73 8.88 -1.29 -3.55
CA LEU A 73 8.98 0.12 -3.93
C LEU A 73 9.44 0.20 -5.38
N VAL A 74 8.52 0.56 -6.28
CA VAL A 74 8.80 0.62 -7.73
C VAL A 74 9.14 2.02 -8.23
N ARG A 75 8.76 3.05 -7.46
CA ARG A 75 9.05 4.46 -7.78
C ARG A 75 9.01 5.31 -6.53
N SER A 76 9.95 6.24 -6.40
CA SER A 76 9.89 7.32 -5.43
C SER A 76 10.37 8.63 -6.06
N VAL A 77 9.50 9.64 -6.11
CA VAL A 77 9.77 10.95 -6.73
C VAL A 77 9.11 12.04 -5.90
N GLU A 78 9.87 13.09 -5.54
CA GLU A 78 9.35 14.28 -4.84
C GLU A 78 8.49 13.94 -3.60
N GLY A 79 8.96 12.99 -2.79
CA GLY A 79 8.26 12.55 -1.58
C GLY A 79 7.03 11.68 -1.83
N THR A 80 6.72 11.30 -3.08
CA THR A 80 5.66 10.35 -3.40
C THR A 80 6.26 8.98 -3.71
N SER A 81 5.84 7.96 -2.99
CA SER A 81 6.30 6.58 -3.15
C SER A 81 5.18 5.69 -3.69
N VAL A 82 5.51 4.85 -4.66
CA VAL A 82 4.60 3.88 -5.26
C VAL A 82 5.08 2.48 -4.91
N PHE A 83 4.22 1.74 -4.20
CA PHE A 83 4.45 0.36 -3.81
C PHE A 83 3.56 -0.56 -4.63
N ARG A 84 4.14 -1.59 -5.25
CA ARG A 84 3.38 -2.63 -5.96
C ARG A 84 3.33 -3.89 -5.13
N GLY A 85 2.14 -4.46 -4.96
CA GLY A 85 1.93 -5.75 -4.33
C GLY A 85 2.79 -6.83 -4.97
N ALA A 86 3.54 -7.56 -4.14
CA ALA A 86 4.44 -8.63 -4.56
C ALA A 86 3.96 -10.01 -4.03
N GLY A 87 2.69 -10.10 -3.66
CA GLY A 87 2.08 -11.29 -3.09
C GLY A 87 0.66 -11.01 -2.59
N GLU A 88 0.16 -11.92 -1.77
CA GLU A 88 -1.20 -11.87 -1.23
C GLU A 88 -1.44 -10.62 -0.38
N LEU A 89 -2.59 -9.98 -0.60
CA LEU A 89 -3.12 -8.94 0.27
C LEU A 89 -4.16 -9.57 1.20
N VAL A 90 -3.82 -9.67 2.49
CA VAL A 90 -4.67 -10.30 3.51
C VAL A 90 -5.47 -9.23 4.22
N GLU A 91 -6.79 -9.39 4.30
CA GLU A 91 -7.66 -8.58 5.15
C GLU A 91 -7.68 -9.17 6.57
N ARG A 92 -7.53 -8.32 7.61
CA ARG A 92 -7.38 -8.72 9.02
C ARG A 92 -8.44 -8.13 9.93
#